data_AF-A0A2G4JKC9-F1
#
_entry.id   AF-A0A2G4JKC9-F1
#
_cell.length_a   1.000
_cell.length_b   1.000
_cell.length_c   1.000
_cell.angle_alpha   90.00
_cell.angle_beta   90.00
_cell.angle_gamma   90.00
#
_symmetry.space_group_name_H-M   'P 1'
#
loop_
_entity.id
_entity.type
_entity.pdbx_description
1 polymer ?
#
loop_
_entity_poly.entity_id
_entity_poly.type
_entity_poly.pdbx_seq_one_letter_code
_entity_poly.pdbx_strand_id
1 'polypeptide(L)'
;MRRPVLALVIACNLMVAHAGAQPAARRATTIAALRSYPGFFHQQTVSVIGAVKGDRVETALLASDEATISLVARELPRDGKLEARGQFLDIGRMSPEDPRLIPFNLVDRVRTKYPERWPRPGEELVLMLSGTLPPPPPADAAAPPLRTVALEPARFEGQRLTILGQFRGRNLFGDLPEAPVPAKFQFVLRSSDTALWVMNVQPKGKTFNFDPTKRLDAGRWVKVQGTVRTAKGLTWLEGTSIALATAPAEAATDVAIAAPPALPVDVLFSAPTEGETDVRLVERVRLQLSRDLDPASLKQRVRITYAKATSTEPLAFAANYTKENRALEIRMTEPFEPFRLVKIEFLEGIKGTDGGALAPFTLTFTTGGS
;
A
#
# COMPACT_ATOMS: atom_id res chain seq x y z
N MET A 1 68.67 -7.40 -22.81
CA MET A 1 68.25 -6.17 -22.11
C MET A 1 66.98 -5.65 -22.77
N ARG A 2 65.97 -5.26 -21.98
CA ARG A 2 64.70 -4.59 -22.33
C ARG A 2 63.55 -5.44 -22.89
N ARG A 3 62.61 -5.74 -21.97
CA ARG A 3 61.20 -6.10 -22.19
C ARG A 3 60.41 -4.84 -22.57
N PRO A 4 59.35 -4.92 -23.39
CA PRO A 4 58.24 -3.99 -23.30
C PRO A 4 57.06 -4.61 -22.54
N VAL A 5 56.53 -3.78 -21.64
CA VAL A 5 55.43 -4.01 -20.70
C VAL A 5 54.10 -4.05 -21.45
N LEU A 6 53.33 -5.12 -21.32
CA LEU A 6 51.93 -5.17 -21.76
C LEU A 6 51.06 -4.72 -20.58
N ALA A 7 50.45 -3.55 -20.71
CA ALA A 7 49.58 -2.96 -19.70
C ALA A 7 48.20 -3.63 -19.72
N LEU A 8 47.80 -4.05 -18.52
CA LEU A 8 46.55 -4.67 -18.13
C LEU A 8 45.43 -3.62 -18.06
N VAL A 9 44.30 -3.84 -18.74
CA VAL A 9 43.03 -3.13 -18.45
C VAL A 9 41.96 -4.19 -18.26
N ILE A 10 41.74 -4.59 -17.00
CA ILE A 10 40.56 -5.35 -16.59
C ILE A 10 39.52 -4.31 -16.14
N ALA A 11 38.48 -4.13 -16.95
CA ALA A 11 37.30 -3.38 -16.57
C ALA A 11 36.43 -4.25 -15.64
N CYS A 12 36.63 -4.09 -14.33
CA CYS A 12 35.70 -4.62 -13.33
C CYS A 12 34.43 -3.77 -13.30
N ASN A 13 33.37 -4.25 -13.95
CA ASN A 13 32.01 -3.77 -13.74
C ASN A 13 31.56 -4.16 -12.33
N LEU A 14 31.67 -3.22 -11.39
CA LEU A 14 31.01 -3.29 -10.09
C LEU A 14 29.49 -3.11 -10.29
N MET A 15 28.78 -4.22 -10.46
CA MET A 15 27.34 -4.23 -10.19
C MET A 15 27.15 -4.01 -8.68
N VAL A 16 26.73 -2.79 -8.32
CA VAL A 16 26.20 -2.49 -6.99
C VAL A 16 24.86 -3.22 -6.87
N ALA A 17 24.90 -4.46 -6.38
CA ALA A 17 23.73 -5.14 -5.88
C ALA A 17 23.18 -4.26 -4.75
N HIS A 18 22.07 -3.56 -5.03
CA HIS A 18 21.27 -2.96 -3.99
C HIS A 18 20.73 -4.12 -3.15
N ALA A 19 21.42 -4.41 -2.04
CA ALA A 19 20.87 -5.18 -0.96
C ALA A 19 19.70 -4.37 -0.38
N GLY A 20 18.54 -4.43 -1.03
CA GLY A 20 17.30 -4.08 -0.40
C GLY A 20 17.21 -4.96 0.84
N ALA A 21 17.34 -4.35 2.02
CA ALA A 21 17.09 -5.04 3.28
C ALA A 21 15.74 -5.74 3.11
N GLN A 22 15.73 -7.08 3.16
CA GLN A 22 14.48 -7.82 3.14
C GLN A 22 13.59 -7.21 4.23
N PRO A 23 12.37 -6.75 3.90
CA PRO A 23 11.47 -6.23 4.91
C PRO A 23 11.36 -7.28 6.01
N ALA A 24 11.50 -6.85 7.27
CA ALA A 24 11.49 -7.75 8.41
C ALA A 24 10.33 -8.73 8.29
N ALA A 25 10.63 -10.04 8.39
CA ALA A 25 9.65 -11.08 8.16
C ALA A 25 8.46 -10.92 9.13
N ARG A 26 7.36 -10.38 8.61
CA ARG A 26 6.12 -10.18 9.34
C ARG A 26 5.46 -11.54 9.62
N ARG A 27 4.76 -11.64 10.74
CA ARG A 27 4.00 -12.84 11.13
C ARG A 27 2.54 -12.53 11.40
N ALA A 28 1.64 -13.07 10.58
CA ALA A 28 0.20 -13.02 10.86
C ALA A 28 -0.15 -14.07 11.91
N THR A 29 -0.85 -13.66 12.97
CA THR A 29 -1.19 -14.51 14.13
C THR A 29 -2.38 -13.95 14.89
N THR A 30 -2.76 -14.58 16.01
CA THR A 30 -3.83 -14.11 16.91
C THR A 30 -3.28 -13.38 18.13
N ILE A 31 -4.10 -12.54 18.76
CA ILE A 31 -3.76 -11.92 20.05
C ILE A 31 -3.56 -12.99 21.14
N ALA A 32 -4.36 -14.07 21.10
CA ALA A 32 -4.21 -15.20 22.01
C ALA A 32 -2.83 -15.87 21.89
N ALA A 33 -2.34 -16.11 20.67
CA ALA A 33 -1.00 -16.66 20.44
C ALA A 33 0.11 -15.76 21.00
N LEU A 34 -0.01 -14.44 20.84
CA LEU A 34 0.95 -13.48 21.41
C LEU A 34 1.03 -13.59 22.93
N ARG A 35 -0.12 -13.76 23.59
CA ARG A 35 -0.18 -13.92 25.06
C ARG A 35 0.31 -15.28 25.54
N SER A 36 0.04 -16.34 24.79
CA SER A 36 0.46 -17.70 25.15
C SER A 36 1.94 -17.97 24.86
N TYR A 37 2.52 -17.29 23.87
CA TYR A 37 3.92 -17.50 23.45
C TYR A 37 4.72 -16.19 23.34
N PRO A 38 4.75 -15.35 24.38
CA PRO A 38 5.35 -14.01 24.28
C PRO A 38 6.86 -14.06 24.02
N GLY A 39 7.56 -15.07 24.52
CA GLY A 39 8.98 -15.27 24.24
C GLY A 39 9.29 -15.58 22.77
N PHE A 40 8.39 -16.26 22.06
CA PHE A 40 8.57 -16.56 20.63
C PHE A 40 8.36 -15.30 19.78
N PHE A 41 7.35 -14.49 20.11
CA PHE A 41 6.99 -13.31 19.33
C PHE A 41 7.73 -12.04 19.74
N HIS A 42 8.47 -12.05 20.85
CA HIS A 42 9.20 -10.88 21.35
C HIS A 42 10.06 -10.24 20.25
N GLN A 43 9.88 -8.93 20.05
CA GLN A 43 10.53 -8.09 19.03
C GLN A 43 10.19 -8.43 17.57
N GLN A 44 9.28 -9.37 17.32
CA GLN A 44 8.85 -9.68 15.96
C GLN A 44 7.80 -8.67 15.47
N THR A 45 7.83 -8.41 14.17
CA THR A 45 6.75 -7.68 13.50
C THR A 45 5.59 -8.62 13.28
N VAL A 46 4.43 -8.28 13.84
CA VAL A 46 3.22 -9.11 13.80
C VAL A 46 2.06 -8.39 13.14
N SER A 47 1.12 -9.19 12.65
CA SER A 47 -0.18 -8.74 12.17
C SER A 47 -1.25 -9.49 12.94
N VAL A 48 -2.16 -8.76 13.57
CA VAL A 48 -3.26 -9.32 14.37
C VAL A 48 -4.56 -8.58 14.05
N ILE A 49 -5.69 -9.26 14.20
CA ILE A 49 -7.01 -8.62 14.07
C ILE A 49 -7.60 -8.40 15.44
N GLY A 50 -8.17 -7.21 15.64
CA GLY A 50 -8.93 -6.90 16.83
C GLY A 50 -9.70 -5.58 16.70
N ALA A 51 -10.62 -5.37 17.63
CA ALA A 51 -11.29 -4.11 17.85
C ALA A 51 -10.43 -3.22 18.77
N VAL A 52 -10.20 -1.99 18.34
CA VAL A 52 -9.58 -0.96 19.18
C VAL A 52 -10.57 -0.58 20.27
N LYS A 53 -10.11 -0.54 21.52
CA LYS A 53 -10.87 -0.08 22.69
C LYS A 53 -10.05 0.96 23.43
N GLY A 54 -10.68 2.07 23.80
CA GLY A 54 -10.06 3.15 24.57
C GLY A 54 -9.67 4.34 23.70
N ASP A 55 -9.79 5.53 24.27
CA ASP A 55 -9.62 6.83 23.61
C ASP A 55 -8.25 7.49 23.90
N ARG A 56 -7.48 6.93 24.85
CA ARG A 56 -6.17 7.44 25.26
C ARG A 56 -5.08 6.42 25.02
N VAL A 57 -3.90 6.90 24.60
CA VAL A 57 -2.73 6.05 24.31
C VAL A 57 -2.32 5.21 25.52
N GLU A 58 -2.59 5.68 26.73
CA GLU A 58 -2.27 5.00 28.00
C GLU A 58 -3.17 3.81 28.31
N THR A 59 -4.39 3.81 27.78
CA THR A 59 -5.43 2.81 28.08
C THR A 59 -5.89 2.06 26.84
N ALA A 60 -5.32 2.37 25.67
CA ALA A 60 -5.71 1.74 24.42
C ALA A 60 -5.39 0.24 24.44
N LEU A 61 -6.39 -0.54 24.07
CA LEU A 61 -6.31 -1.99 23.97
C LEU A 61 -6.73 -2.39 22.56
N LEU A 62 -6.10 -3.45 22.05
CA LEU A 62 -6.62 -4.20 20.93
C LEU A 62 -7.27 -5.47 21.47
N ALA A 63 -8.55 -5.69 21.17
CA ALA A 63 -9.36 -6.78 21.68
C ALA A 63 -9.80 -7.73 20.57
N SER A 64 -9.61 -9.02 20.78
CA SER A 64 -10.23 -10.11 20.04
C SER A 64 -11.25 -10.82 20.94
N ASP A 65 -11.95 -11.82 20.40
CA ASP A 65 -12.90 -12.62 21.18
C ASP A 65 -12.21 -13.43 22.28
N GLU A 66 -10.94 -13.78 22.10
CA GLU A 66 -10.19 -14.65 23.00
C GLU A 66 -9.26 -13.88 23.96
N ALA A 67 -8.78 -12.71 23.56
CA ALA A 67 -7.71 -12.01 24.27
C ALA A 67 -7.63 -10.52 23.94
N THR A 68 -7.01 -9.76 24.85
CA THR A 68 -6.67 -8.34 24.67
C THR A 68 -5.16 -8.11 24.76
N ILE A 69 -4.66 -7.03 24.17
CA ILE A 69 -3.26 -6.59 24.29
C ILE A 69 -3.18 -5.07 24.36
N SER A 70 -2.23 -4.54 25.13
CA SER A 70 -1.95 -3.10 25.20
C SER A 70 -1.50 -2.59 23.83
N LEU A 71 -2.15 -1.54 23.35
CA LEU A 71 -1.85 -0.92 22.07
C LEU A 71 -1.14 0.41 22.32
N VAL A 72 0.02 0.59 21.70
CA VAL A 72 0.81 1.82 21.81
C VAL A 72 1.05 2.37 20.41
N ALA A 73 0.66 3.63 20.19
CA ALA A 73 0.74 4.29 18.89
C ALA A 73 0.94 5.81 19.07
N ARG A 74 1.48 6.49 18.04
CA ARG A 74 1.55 7.97 18.02
C ARG A 74 0.17 8.58 17.89
N GLU A 75 -0.60 7.99 17.00
CA GLU A 75 -2.00 8.32 16.77
C GLU A 75 -2.78 7.02 16.91
N LEU A 76 -3.81 7.03 17.75
CA LEU A 76 -4.67 5.86 17.88
C LEU A 76 -5.58 5.76 16.65
N PRO A 77 -5.72 4.56 16.08
CA PRO A 77 -6.71 4.33 15.05
C PRO A 77 -8.12 4.58 15.60
N ARG A 78 -9.04 4.96 14.70
CA ARG A 78 -10.46 5.10 15.04
C ARG A 78 -11.02 3.78 15.56
N ASP A 79 -12.01 3.89 16.44
CA ASP A 79 -12.73 2.74 16.97
C ASP A 79 -13.28 1.85 15.86
N GLY A 80 -13.11 0.53 16.03
CA GLY A 80 -13.54 -0.46 15.06
C GLY A 80 -12.61 -1.66 14.97
N LYS A 81 -13.10 -2.71 14.29
CA LYS A 81 -12.32 -3.92 14.00
C LYS A 81 -11.36 -3.63 12.85
N LEU A 82 -10.07 -3.89 13.06
CA LEU A 82 -9.02 -3.65 12.07
C LEU A 82 -7.93 -4.72 12.15
N GLU A 83 -7.09 -4.78 11.12
CA GLU A 83 -5.82 -5.48 11.16
C GLU A 83 -4.74 -4.51 11.67
N ALA A 84 -4.23 -4.75 12.87
CA ALA A 84 -3.15 -3.99 13.46
C ALA A 84 -1.79 -4.60 13.11
N ARG A 85 -0.86 -3.77 12.66
CA ARG A 85 0.50 -4.17 12.30
C ARG A 85 1.48 -3.43 13.19
N GLY A 86 2.40 -4.16 13.79
CA GLY A 86 3.33 -3.55 14.73
C GLY A 86 4.39 -4.49 15.24
N GLN A 87 5.29 -3.96 16.05
CA GLN A 87 6.26 -4.77 16.79
C GLN A 87 5.64 -5.23 18.10
N PHE A 88 5.68 -6.53 18.36
CA PHE A 88 5.25 -7.09 19.64
C PHE A 88 6.41 -7.06 20.63
N LEU A 89 6.15 -6.51 21.82
CA LEU A 89 7.10 -6.45 22.91
C LEU A 89 6.54 -7.16 24.15
N ASP A 90 7.44 -7.86 24.82
CA ASP A 90 7.26 -8.43 26.16
C ASP A 90 8.22 -7.63 27.03
N ILE A 91 7.68 -6.64 27.75
CA ILE A 91 8.48 -5.63 28.44
C ILE A 91 9.31 -6.27 29.56
N GLY A 92 8.81 -7.35 30.18
CA GLY A 92 9.53 -8.07 31.21
C GLY A 92 10.79 -8.80 30.73
N ARG A 93 11.02 -8.87 29.41
CA ARG A 93 12.26 -9.39 28.81
C ARG A 93 13.26 -8.30 28.42
N MET A 94 12.88 -7.04 28.55
CA MET A 94 13.71 -5.89 28.20
C MET A 94 14.37 -5.34 29.46
N SER A 95 15.56 -4.75 29.31
CA SER A 95 16.14 -3.96 30.40
C SER A 95 15.37 -2.64 30.53
N PRO A 96 15.21 -2.10 31.76
CA PRO A 96 14.58 -0.79 31.96
C PRO A 96 15.25 0.37 31.18
N GLU A 97 16.52 0.20 30.82
CA GLU A 97 17.35 1.16 30.09
C GLU A 97 17.29 0.95 28.56
N ASP A 98 16.50 -0.01 28.06
CA ASP A 98 16.40 -0.30 26.64
C ASP A 98 15.87 0.92 25.86
N PRO A 99 16.61 1.45 24.85
CA PRO A 99 16.21 2.63 24.11
C PRO A 99 14.85 2.53 23.42
N ARG A 100 14.37 1.30 23.15
CA ARG A 100 13.07 1.06 22.51
C ARG A 100 11.89 1.33 23.43
N LEU A 101 12.12 1.56 24.73
CA LEU A 101 11.10 1.94 25.71
C LEU A 101 10.91 3.46 25.83
N ILE A 102 11.84 4.23 25.26
CA ILE A 102 11.79 5.70 25.25
C ILE A 102 10.58 6.21 24.42
N PRO A 103 10.32 5.70 23.19
CA PRO A 103 9.12 6.06 22.46
C PRO A 103 7.88 5.79 23.32
N PHE A 104 6.93 6.72 23.34
CA PHE A 104 5.66 6.62 24.08
C PHE A 104 5.77 6.58 25.61
N ASN A 105 6.96 6.88 26.15
CA ASN A 105 7.22 6.90 27.58
C ASN A 105 6.83 5.59 28.28
N LEU A 106 7.23 4.45 27.71
CA LEU A 106 6.85 3.13 28.24
C LEU A 106 7.45 2.87 29.61
N VAL A 107 8.64 3.40 29.91
CA VAL A 107 9.29 3.23 31.21
C VAL A 107 8.42 3.79 32.34
N ASP A 108 7.93 5.03 32.20
CA ASP A 108 7.10 5.64 33.24
C ASP A 108 5.76 4.92 33.38
N ARG A 109 5.13 4.54 32.26
CA ARG A 109 3.89 3.74 32.28
C ARG A 109 4.06 2.42 33.03
N VAL A 110 5.16 1.72 32.78
CA VAL A 110 5.49 0.47 33.45
C VAL A 110 5.73 0.71 34.93
N ARG A 111 6.46 1.76 35.31
CA ARG A 111 6.68 2.12 36.73
C ARG A 111 5.40 2.52 37.44
N THR A 112 4.47 3.20 36.78
CA THR A 112 3.15 3.50 37.36
C THR A 112 2.36 2.22 37.64
N LYS A 113 2.42 1.24 36.73
CA LYS A 113 1.70 -0.03 36.87
C LYS A 113 2.39 -1.04 37.79
N TYR A 114 3.72 -1.00 37.85
CA TYR A 114 4.58 -1.87 38.64
C TYR A 114 5.56 -1.02 39.47
N PRO A 115 5.08 -0.36 40.54
CA PRO A 115 5.88 0.61 41.29
C PRO A 115 7.07 -0.01 42.04
N GLU A 116 6.95 -1.28 42.43
CA GLU A 116 7.93 -1.96 43.29
C GLU A 116 8.93 -2.82 42.52
N ARG A 117 8.69 -3.09 41.23
CA ARG A 117 9.53 -4.00 40.43
C ARG A 117 9.35 -3.82 38.93
N TRP A 118 10.31 -4.29 38.16
CA TRP A 118 10.10 -4.52 36.73
C TRP A 118 9.12 -5.69 36.50
N PRO A 119 8.28 -5.66 35.44
CA PRO A 119 7.42 -6.79 35.08
C PRO A 119 8.25 -8.05 34.80
N ARG A 120 7.69 -9.22 35.11
CA ARG A 120 8.27 -10.51 34.71
C ARG A 120 7.95 -10.79 33.24
N PRO A 121 8.74 -11.62 32.55
CA PRO A 121 8.42 -12.07 31.21
C PRO A 121 6.98 -12.58 31.10
N GLY A 122 6.19 -12.01 30.18
CA GLY A 122 4.80 -12.35 29.95
C GLY A 122 3.76 -11.50 30.70
N GLU A 123 4.16 -10.64 31.65
CA GLU A 123 3.21 -9.84 32.44
C GLU A 123 2.74 -8.57 31.72
N GLU A 124 3.67 -7.85 31.06
CA GLU A 124 3.37 -6.62 30.33
C GLU A 124 3.69 -6.80 28.84
N LEU A 125 2.62 -6.94 28.05
CA LEU A 125 2.67 -7.24 26.62
C LEU A 125 2.11 -6.07 25.83
N VAL A 126 2.90 -5.56 24.90
CA VAL A 126 2.58 -4.35 24.15
C VAL A 126 2.70 -4.62 22.65
N LEU A 127 1.73 -4.14 21.88
CA LEU A 127 1.85 -3.99 20.43
C LEU A 127 2.17 -2.52 20.12
N MET A 128 3.40 -2.26 19.68
CA MET A 128 3.79 -0.96 19.15
C MET A 128 3.31 -0.85 17.70
N LEU A 129 2.23 -0.10 17.50
CA LEU A 129 1.56 0.04 16.22
C LEU A 129 2.44 0.79 15.22
N SER A 130 2.61 0.21 14.05
CA SER A 130 3.29 0.81 12.90
C SER A 130 2.32 1.12 11.76
N GLY A 131 1.15 0.49 11.72
CA GLY A 131 0.11 0.79 10.74
C GLY A 131 -1.12 -0.09 10.93
N THR A 132 -2.19 0.26 10.22
CA THR A 132 -3.46 -0.47 10.23
C THR A 132 -3.92 -0.78 8.81
N LEU A 133 -4.71 -1.83 8.67
CA LEU A 133 -5.49 -2.11 7.47
C LEU A 133 -6.94 -2.43 7.84
N PRO A 134 -7.87 -2.30 6.89
CA PRO A 134 -9.17 -2.95 7.00
C PRO A 134 -9.01 -4.45 7.26
N PRO A 135 -9.94 -5.09 7.98
CA PRO A 135 -9.97 -6.55 8.09
C PRO A 135 -9.97 -7.22 6.71
N PRO A 136 -9.38 -8.42 6.57
CA PRO A 136 -9.38 -9.13 5.31
C PRO A 136 -10.82 -9.39 4.83
N PRO A 137 -11.08 -9.31 3.51
CA PRO A 137 -12.40 -9.56 2.97
C PRO A 137 -12.84 -11.01 3.24
N PRO A 138 -14.15 -11.30 3.16
CA PRO A 138 -14.66 -12.67 3.20
C PRO A 138 -13.94 -13.54 2.16
N ALA A 139 -13.47 -14.71 2.59
CA ALA A 139 -12.86 -15.71 1.71
C ALA A 139 -13.84 -16.85 1.44
N ASP A 140 -13.56 -17.64 0.40
CA ASP A 140 -14.23 -18.93 0.18
C ASP A 140 -14.15 -19.77 1.45
N ALA A 141 -15.31 -20.17 1.96
CA ALA A 141 -15.43 -20.90 3.22
C ALA A 141 -14.78 -22.29 3.16
N ALA A 142 -14.69 -22.94 1.99
CA ALA A 142 -14.15 -24.30 1.86
C ALA A 142 -12.63 -24.33 1.58
N ALA A 143 -12.09 -23.27 0.97
CA ALA A 143 -10.68 -23.17 0.61
C ALA A 143 -10.11 -21.75 0.86
N PRO A 144 -10.19 -21.24 2.11
CA PRO A 144 -9.69 -19.91 2.42
C PRO A 144 -8.16 -19.83 2.33
N PRO A 145 -7.59 -18.64 2.06
CA PRO A 145 -6.16 -18.41 2.19
C PRO A 145 -5.67 -18.76 3.61
N LEU A 146 -4.48 -19.35 3.71
CA LEU A 146 -3.85 -19.73 4.99
C LEU A 146 -3.82 -18.54 5.97
N ARG A 147 -3.51 -17.34 5.45
CA ARG A 147 -3.48 -16.08 6.22
C ARG A 147 -4.82 -15.75 6.90
N THR A 148 -5.93 -15.92 6.20
CA THR A 148 -7.26 -15.64 6.73
C THR A 148 -7.58 -16.56 7.91
N VAL A 149 -7.21 -17.84 7.80
CA VAL A 149 -7.43 -18.82 8.88
C VAL A 149 -6.57 -18.49 10.11
N ALA A 150 -5.32 -18.08 9.94
CA ALA A 150 -4.45 -17.76 11.06
C ALA A 150 -4.81 -16.45 11.78
N LEU A 151 -5.41 -15.49 11.06
CA LEU A 151 -5.83 -14.21 11.64
C LEU A 151 -7.21 -14.30 12.32
N GLU A 152 -8.11 -15.14 11.82
CA GLU A 152 -9.48 -15.29 12.35
C GLU A 152 -9.89 -16.77 12.49
N PRO A 153 -9.18 -17.56 13.32
CA PRO A 153 -9.42 -19.00 13.38
C PRO A 153 -10.80 -19.38 13.91
N ALA A 154 -11.40 -18.56 14.78
CA ALA A 154 -12.74 -18.77 15.31
C ALA A 154 -13.82 -18.89 14.21
N ARG A 155 -13.60 -18.27 13.04
CA ARG A 155 -14.52 -18.37 11.89
C ARG A 155 -14.53 -19.75 11.25
N PHE A 156 -13.52 -20.57 11.52
CA PHE A 156 -13.27 -21.84 10.85
C PHE A 156 -13.17 -23.04 11.81
N GLU A 157 -13.14 -22.81 13.12
CA GLU A 157 -13.03 -23.87 14.13
C GLU A 157 -14.05 -24.99 13.88
N GLY A 158 -13.58 -26.24 13.87
CA GLY A 158 -14.41 -27.42 13.59
C GLY A 158 -14.81 -27.61 12.13
N GLN A 159 -14.54 -26.66 11.23
CA GLN A 159 -14.85 -26.80 9.81
C GLN A 159 -13.75 -27.56 9.08
N ARG A 160 -14.16 -28.29 8.04
CA ARG A 160 -13.26 -28.98 7.13
C ARG A 160 -12.84 -28.03 6.01
N LEU A 161 -11.56 -27.70 5.97
CA LEU A 161 -10.97 -26.79 5.00
C LEU A 161 -9.98 -27.48 4.11
N THR A 162 -9.68 -26.83 2.98
CA THR A 162 -8.51 -27.14 2.19
C THR A 162 -7.52 -25.97 2.14
N ILE A 163 -6.33 -26.17 2.70
CA ILE A 163 -5.30 -25.13 2.82
C ILE A 163 -4.15 -25.40 1.86
N LEU A 164 -3.76 -24.37 1.11
CA LEU A 164 -2.59 -24.36 0.25
C LEU A 164 -1.42 -23.71 1.01
N GLY A 165 -0.25 -24.34 0.98
CA GLY A 165 0.96 -23.78 1.58
C GLY A 165 2.23 -24.53 1.19
N GLN A 166 3.36 -23.89 1.44
CA GLN A 166 4.68 -24.53 1.31
C GLN A 166 4.94 -25.42 2.52
N PHE A 167 5.37 -26.65 2.26
CA PHE A 167 5.84 -27.56 3.31
C PHE A 167 7.14 -27.02 3.94
N ARG A 168 7.20 -26.97 5.28
CA ARG A 168 8.35 -26.44 6.05
C ARG A 168 8.95 -27.45 7.02
N GLY A 169 8.61 -28.73 6.83
CA GLY A 169 9.02 -29.81 7.72
C GLY A 169 8.44 -29.64 9.13
N ARG A 170 9.07 -30.27 10.12
CA ARG A 170 8.71 -30.18 11.55
C ARG A 170 9.20 -28.87 12.14
N ASN A 171 8.71 -27.76 11.58
CA ASN A 171 9.07 -26.40 11.97
C ASN A 171 10.59 -26.11 11.88
N LEU A 172 11.25 -26.62 10.83
CA LEU A 172 12.72 -26.55 10.65
C LEU A 172 13.30 -25.13 10.54
N PHE A 173 12.41 -24.14 10.43
CA PHE A 173 12.73 -22.73 10.21
C PHE A 173 12.22 -21.83 11.34
N GLY A 174 11.65 -22.39 12.42
CA GLY A 174 11.09 -21.59 13.51
C GLY A 174 9.96 -20.67 13.03
N ASP A 175 9.10 -21.19 12.15
CA ASP A 175 7.97 -20.44 11.60
C ASP A 175 6.83 -20.29 12.64
N LEU A 176 6.72 -21.20 13.61
CA LEU A 176 5.73 -21.15 14.70
C LEU A 176 6.35 -21.48 16.07
N PRO A 177 5.67 -21.19 17.18
CA PRO A 177 6.00 -21.78 18.47
C PRO A 177 5.88 -23.32 18.44
N GLU A 178 6.23 -23.96 19.56
CA GLU A 178 6.03 -25.39 19.74
C GLU A 178 4.59 -25.81 19.45
N ALA A 179 4.44 -27.00 18.87
CA ALA A 179 3.13 -27.53 18.50
C ALA A 179 2.16 -27.54 19.70
N PRO A 180 0.89 -27.13 19.51
CA PRO A 180 -0.07 -27.03 20.61
C PRO A 180 -0.37 -28.37 21.29
N VAL A 181 -0.32 -29.46 20.52
CA VAL A 181 -0.52 -30.84 20.97
C VAL A 181 0.49 -31.79 20.29
N PRO A 182 0.90 -32.88 20.96
CA PRO A 182 1.74 -33.91 20.35
C PRO A 182 0.98 -34.64 19.24
N ALA A 183 1.64 -34.91 18.12
CA ALA A 183 1.10 -35.76 17.06
C ALA A 183 2.18 -36.63 16.43
N LYS A 184 1.80 -37.84 16.00
CA LYS A 184 2.71 -38.77 15.31
C LYS A 184 3.29 -38.15 14.04
N PHE A 185 2.44 -37.50 13.27
CA PHE A 185 2.82 -36.71 12.11
C PHE A 185 2.45 -35.26 12.38
N GLN A 186 3.46 -34.39 12.38
CA GLN A 186 3.27 -32.94 12.45
C GLN A 186 4.31 -32.22 11.59
N PHE A 187 3.86 -31.20 10.89
CA PHE A 187 4.68 -30.32 10.08
C PHE A 187 4.03 -28.95 9.96
N VAL A 188 4.78 -27.97 9.44
CA VAL A 188 4.29 -26.61 9.23
C VAL A 188 4.05 -26.37 7.75
N LEU A 189 2.93 -25.71 7.45
CA LEU A 189 2.70 -25.04 6.17
C LEU A 189 3.00 -23.56 6.32
N ARG A 190 3.61 -22.96 5.31
CA ARG A 190 3.83 -21.51 5.22
C ARG A 190 3.25 -20.95 3.94
N SER A 191 2.63 -19.79 4.04
CA SER A 191 2.27 -18.94 2.89
C SER A 191 2.54 -17.49 3.29
N SER A 192 3.25 -16.75 2.43
CA SER A 192 3.62 -15.34 2.67
C SER A 192 4.22 -15.08 4.08
N ASP A 193 3.49 -14.35 4.90
CA ASP A 193 3.78 -13.91 6.27
C ASP A 193 3.09 -14.78 7.32
N THR A 194 2.56 -15.94 6.94
CA THR A 194 1.75 -16.78 7.83
C THR A 194 2.23 -18.23 7.80
N ALA A 195 2.14 -18.89 8.95
CA ALA A 195 2.36 -20.32 9.07
C ALA A 195 1.23 -21.00 9.85
N LEU A 196 1.00 -22.29 9.56
CA LEU A 196 -0.03 -23.10 10.21
C LEU A 196 0.53 -24.50 10.49
N TRP A 197 0.28 -25.03 11.69
CA TRP A 197 0.57 -26.43 11.99
C TRP A 197 -0.39 -27.34 11.23
N VAL A 198 0.13 -28.47 10.75
CA VAL A 198 -0.66 -29.58 10.22
C VAL A 198 -0.31 -30.82 11.03
N MET A 199 -1.33 -31.55 11.49
CA MET A 199 -1.19 -32.69 12.37
C MET A 199 -1.95 -33.91 11.84
N ASN A 200 -1.58 -35.11 12.28
CA ASN A 200 -2.26 -36.39 12.01
C ASN A 200 -2.33 -36.87 10.55
N VAL A 201 -1.72 -36.14 9.62
CA VAL A 201 -1.52 -36.58 8.23
C VAL A 201 -0.03 -36.75 7.93
N GLN A 202 0.33 -37.87 7.32
CA GLN A 202 1.70 -38.08 6.84
C GLN A 202 1.92 -37.21 5.60
N PRO A 203 3.05 -36.48 5.47
CA PRO A 203 3.34 -35.68 4.27
C PRO A 203 3.81 -36.57 3.10
N LYS A 204 2.94 -37.51 2.72
CA LYS A 204 3.17 -38.53 1.70
C LYS A 204 1.95 -38.61 0.79
N GLY A 205 2.19 -38.71 -0.51
CA GLY A 205 1.18 -38.98 -1.52
C GLY A 205 1.63 -40.07 -2.48
N LYS A 206 0.91 -40.22 -3.60
CA LYS A 206 1.22 -41.24 -4.61
C LYS A 206 2.59 -41.02 -5.27
N THR A 207 2.98 -39.76 -5.47
CA THR A 207 4.18 -39.37 -6.24
C THR A 207 5.25 -38.69 -5.38
N PHE A 208 5.06 -38.60 -4.07
CA PHE A 208 6.00 -37.93 -3.16
C PHE A 208 5.96 -38.53 -1.76
N ASN A 209 7.07 -38.41 -1.04
CA ASN A 209 7.19 -38.79 0.36
C ASN A 209 8.18 -37.82 1.02
N PHE A 210 7.66 -36.80 1.69
CA PHE A 210 8.49 -35.79 2.33
C PHE A 210 8.89 -36.23 3.74
N ASP A 211 10.14 -35.98 4.08
CA ASP A 211 10.66 -36.18 5.42
C ASP A 211 10.59 -34.85 6.20
N PRO A 212 9.78 -34.76 7.27
CA PRO A 212 9.69 -33.55 8.09
C PRO A 212 11.00 -33.08 8.71
N THR A 213 12.03 -33.93 8.75
CA THR A 213 13.34 -33.60 9.32
C THR A 213 14.33 -33.07 8.29
N LYS A 214 14.04 -33.22 6.98
CA LYS A 214 14.95 -32.84 5.90
C LYS A 214 14.56 -31.51 5.28
N ARG A 215 15.49 -30.54 5.34
CA ARG A 215 15.30 -29.23 4.69
C ARG A 215 15.16 -29.32 3.17
N LEU A 216 15.72 -30.36 2.54
CA LEU A 216 15.63 -30.57 1.08
C LEU A 216 14.18 -30.75 0.59
N ASP A 217 13.30 -31.29 1.43
CA ASP A 217 11.89 -31.51 1.09
C ASP A 217 11.03 -30.26 1.33
N ALA A 218 11.58 -29.22 1.98
CA ALA A 218 10.87 -27.97 2.24
C ALA A 218 10.69 -27.11 0.98
N GLY A 219 9.75 -26.17 1.03
CA GLY A 219 9.44 -25.23 -0.06
C GLY A 219 8.52 -25.80 -1.14
N ARG A 220 8.22 -27.11 -1.10
CA ARG A 220 7.24 -27.75 -2.00
C ARG A 220 5.83 -27.29 -1.65
N TRP A 221 5.07 -26.88 -2.65
CA TRP A 221 3.67 -26.50 -2.48
C TRP A 221 2.79 -27.74 -2.35
N VAL A 222 1.96 -27.73 -1.31
CA VAL A 222 1.02 -28.81 -1.02
C VAL A 222 -0.34 -28.23 -0.67
N LYS A 223 -1.37 -28.98 -1.03
CA LYS A 223 -2.75 -28.75 -0.63
C LYS A 223 -3.12 -29.79 0.42
N VAL A 224 -3.47 -29.35 1.62
CA VAL A 224 -3.84 -30.22 2.74
C VAL A 224 -5.31 -30.00 3.07
N GLN A 225 -6.08 -31.09 3.16
CA GLN A 225 -7.45 -31.05 3.66
C GLN A 225 -7.48 -31.50 5.11
N GLY A 226 -8.28 -30.85 5.93
CA GLY A 226 -8.46 -31.26 7.33
C GLY A 226 -9.42 -30.38 8.10
N THR A 227 -9.58 -30.67 9.37
CA THR A 227 -10.46 -29.91 10.27
C THR A 227 -9.66 -28.89 11.05
N VAL A 228 -10.11 -27.63 11.09
CA VAL A 228 -9.44 -26.59 11.88
C VAL A 228 -9.68 -26.83 13.36
N ARG A 229 -8.59 -26.69 14.12
CA ARG A 229 -8.58 -26.80 15.57
C ARG A 229 -7.78 -25.67 16.19
N THR A 230 -8.14 -25.30 17.41
CA THR A 230 -7.46 -24.27 18.20
C THR A 230 -7.18 -24.74 19.62
N ALA A 231 -6.04 -24.32 20.15
CA ALA A 231 -5.64 -24.54 21.54
C ALA A 231 -4.44 -23.65 21.87
N LYS A 232 -4.42 -23.10 23.09
CA LYS A 232 -3.34 -22.22 23.57
C LYS A 232 -3.08 -21.04 22.61
N GLY A 233 -4.13 -20.53 21.96
CA GLY A 233 -4.04 -19.44 20.97
C GLY A 233 -3.44 -19.83 19.62
N LEU A 234 -2.95 -21.06 19.43
CA LEU A 234 -2.48 -21.56 18.13
C LEU A 234 -3.59 -22.29 17.38
N THR A 235 -3.54 -22.17 16.07
CA THR A 235 -4.42 -22.87 15.13
C THR A 235 -3.63 -23.95 14.41
N TRP A 236 -4.25 -25.10 14.21
CA TRP A 236 -3.72 -26.16 13.36
C TRP A 236 -4.82 -26.80 12.52
N LEU A 237 -4.37 -27.49 11.47
CA LEU A 237 -5.21 -28.35 10.67
C LEU A 237 -5.01 -29.81 11.11
N GLU A 238 -6.06 -30.43 11.61
CA GLU A 238 -6.13 -31.87 11.79
C GLU A 238 -6.32 -32.52 10.42
N GLY A 239 -5.20 -32.91 9.81
CA GLY A 239 -5.11 -33.31 8.41
C GLY A 239 -5.76 -34.66 8.12
N THR A 240 -6.41 -34.74 6.97
CA THR A 240 -7.07 -35.94 6.44
C THR A 240 -6.47 -36.38 5.11
N SER A 241 -6.02 -35.44 4.27
CA SER A 241 -5.38 -35.73 2.99
C SER A 241 -4.35 -34.65 2.64
N ILE A 242 -3.37 -35.04 1.82
CA ILE A 242 -2.35 -34.14 1.28
C ILE A 242 -2.07 -34.48 -0.18
N ALA A 243 -1.90 -33.45 -1.01
CA ALA A 243 -1.49 -33.59 -2.40
C ALA A 243 -0.47 -32.50 -2.77
N LEU A 244 0.37 -32.78 -3.76
CA LEU A 244 1.18 -31.74 -4.40
C LEU A 244 0.27 -30.71 -5.06
N ALA A 245 0.70 -29.46 -5.01
CA ALA A 245 0.03 -28.36 -5.66
C ALA A 245 1.04 -27.46 -6.37
N THR A 246 0.55 -26.64 -7.28
CA THR A 246 1.32 -25.53 -7.84
C THR A 246 1.34 -24.38 -6.85
N ALA A 247 2.39 -23.55 -6.94
CA ALA A 247 2.38 -22.27 -6.26
C ALA A 247 1.11 -21.50 -6.68
N PRO A 248 0.40 -20.83 -5.74
CA PRO A 248 -0.62 -19.88 -6.11
C PRO A 248 0.05 -18.82 -6.99
N ALA A 249 -0.63 -18.43 -8.06
CA ALA A 249 -0.25 -17.23 -8.78
C ALA A 249 -0.16 -16.11 -7.75
N GLU A 250 1.00 -15.48 -7.66
CA GLU A 250 1.19 -14.34 -6.78
C GLU A 250 0.16 -13.31 -7.22
N ALA A 251 -0.93 -13.18 -6.47
CA ALA A 251 -1.81 -12.03 -6.58
C ALA A 251 -0.94 -10.88 -6.08
N ALA A 252 -0.12 -10.33 -6.97
CA ALA A 252 0.51 -9.06 -6.77
C ALA A 252 -0.63 -8.14 -6.38
N THR A 253 -0.74 -7.86 -5.08
CA THR A 253 -1.54 -6.74 -4.61
C THR A 253 -0.65 -5.52 -4.82
N ASP A 254 -0.17 -5.35 -6.05
CA ASP A 254 0.04 -4.03 -6.57
C ASP A 254 -1.37 -3.47 -6.62
N VAL A 255 -1.76 -2.81 -5.53
CA VAL A 255 -2.67 -1.69 -5.67
C VAL A 255 -1.92 -0.79 -6.64
N ALA A 256 -2.25 -0.90 -7.92
CA ALA A 256 -1.92 0.11 -8.89
C ALA A 256 -2.58 1.36 -8.33
N ILE A 257 -1.80 2.15 -7.59
CA ILE A 257 -2.18 3.49 -7.19
C ILE A 257 -2.44 4.15 -8.53
N ALA A 258 -3.71 4.36 -8.87
CA ALA A 258 -4.06 5.14 -10.04
C ALA A 258 -3.23 6.42 -9.94
N ALA A 259 -2.41 6.69 -10.96
CA ALA A 259 -1.58 7.88 -10.96
C ALA A 259 -2.46 9.07 -10.58
N PRO A 260 -1.99 9.97 -9.69
CA PRO A 260 -2.76 11.15 -9.31
C PRO A 260 -3.30 11.82 -10.59
N PRO A 261 -4.58 12.24 -10.61
CA PRO A 261 -5.14 12.86 -11.80
C PRO A 261 -4.25 14.03 -12.23
N ALA A 262 -3.96 14.10 -13.52
CA ALA A 262 -3.09 15.14 -14.07
C ALA A 262 -3.63 16.52 -13.68
N LEU A 263 -2.74 17.37 -13.19
CA LEU A 263 -3.09 18.71 -12.73
C LEU A 263 -3.62 19.55 -13.91
N PRO A 264 -4.58 20.46 -13.68
CA PRO A 264 -5.14 21.28 -14.74
C PRO A 264 -4.08 22.22 -15.35
N VAL A 265 -4.32 22.59 -16.61
CA VAL A 265 -3.60 23.66 -17.29
C VAL A 265 -4.34 24.97 -17.00
N ASP A 266 -3.62 26.00 -16.56
CA ASP A 266 -4.19 27.31 -16.25
C ASP A 266 -3.67 28.36 -17.22
N VAL A 267 -4.48 29.37 -17.50
CA VAL A 267 -4.03 30.59 -18.20
C VAL A 267 -3.45 31.53 -17.16
N LEU A 268 -2.15 31.79 -17.23
CA LEU A 268 -1.43 32.67 -16.30
C LEU A 268 -1.54 34.14 -16.71
N PHE A 269 -1.48 34.42 -18.01
CA PHE A 269 -1.58 35.78 -18.56
C PHE A 269 -2.32 35.77 -19.89
N SER A 270 -3.01 36.88 -20.18
CA SER A 270 -3.57 37.17 -21.48
C SER A 270 -3.19 38.58 -21.94
N ALA A 271 -3.03 38.75 -23.24
CA ALA A 271 -2.94 40.06 -23.90
C ALA A 271 -3.80 39.97 -25.17
N PRO A 272 -4.90 40.73 -25.31
CA PRO A 272 -5.45 41.68 -24.35
C PRO A 272 -5.82 41.05 -23.00
N THR A 273 -5.88 41.90 -21.98
CA THR A 273 -6.32 41.55 -20.64
C THR A 273 -7.85 41.54 -20.54
N GLU A 274 -8.39 40.87 -19.51
CA GLU A 274 -9.84 40.83 -19.29
C GLU A 274 -10.39 42.24 -19.07
N GLY A 275 -11.42 42.60 -19.83
CA GLY A 275 -12.07 43.91 -19.79
C GLY A 275 -11.28 45.03 -20.45
N GLU A 276 -10.16 44.74 -21.14
CA GLU A 276 -9.36 45.75 -21.83
C GLU A 276 -10.19 46.49 -22.89
N THR A 277 -9.97 47.79 -23.04
CA THR A 277 -10.68 48.66 -23.98
C THR A 277 -9.73 49.29 -24.97
N ASP A 278 -10.24 49.74 -26.13
CA ASP A 278 -9.44 50.38 -27.19
C ASP A 278 -8.36 49.44 -27.77
N VAL A 279 -8.66 48.14 -27.80
CA VAL A 279 -7.79 47.13 -28.40
C VAL A 279 -7.74 47.32 -29.91
N ARG A 280 -6.53 47.32 -30.48
CA ARG A 280 -6.33 47.53 -31.92
C ARG A 280 -7.07 46.49 -32.77
N LEU A 281 -7.54 46.90 -33.94
CA LEU A 281 -8.34 46.02 -34.81
C LEU A 281 -7.56 44.81 -35.34
N VAL A 282 -6.23 44.91 -35.41
CA VAL A 282 -5.33 43.85 -35.87
C VAL A 282 -4.53 43.20 -34.73
N GLU A 283 -4.91 43.47 -33.48
CA GLU A 283 -4.19 42.97 -32.31
C GLU A 283 -4.20 41.44 -32.25
N ARG A 284 -3.08 40.87 -31.79
CA ARG A 284 -2.98 39.42 -31.57
C ARG A 284 -3.41 39.11 -30.14
N VAL A 285 -4.18 38.04 -29.98
CA VAL A 285 -4.50 37.51 -28.66
C VAL A 285 -3.41 36.52 -28.27
N ARG A 286 -2.73 36.75 -27.16
CA ARG A 286 -1.67 35.90 -26.61
C ARG A 286 -2.07 35.40 -25.24
N LEU A 287 -1.92 34.11 -25.01
CA LEU A 287 -2.16 33.47 -23.72
C LEU A 287 -0.91 32.73 -23.26
N GLN A 288 -0.50 32.98 -22.02
CA GLN A 288 0.59 32.27 -21.35
C GLN A 288 0.01 31.17 -20.47
N LEU A 289 0.42 29.92 -20.68
CA LEU A 289 -0.11 28.77 -19.95
C LEU A 289 0.84 28.31 -18.83
N SER A 290 0.27 27.72 -17.77
CA SER A 290 1.03 27.15 -16.66
C SER A 290 1.78 25.87 -17.04
N ARG A 291 1.28 25.14 -18.04
CA ARG A 291 1.78 23.84 -18.51
C ARG A 291 1.72 23.70 -20.03
N ASP A 292 2.33 22.62 -20.51
CA ASP A 292 2.36 22.29 -21.93
C ASP A 292 0.96 21.86 -22.40
N LEU A 293 0.52 22.44 -23.52
CA LEU A 293 -0.78 22.17 -24.14
C LEU A 293 -0.62 21.18 -25.31
N ASP A 294 -1.58 20.28 -25.51
CA ASP A 294 -1.71 19.52 -26.75
C ASP A 294 -2.42 20.38 -27.82
N PRO A 295 -1.73 20.83 -28.89
CA PRO A 295 -2.33 21.69 -29.91
C PRO A 295 -3.46 21.02 -30.68
N ALA A 296 -3.46 19.69 -30.79
CA ALA A 296 -4.52 18.95 -31.47
C ALA A 296 -5.86 19.10 -30.73
N SER A 297 -5.81 19.30 -29.40
CA SER A 297 -6.99 19.46 -28.56
C SER A 297 -7.69 20.83 -28.71
N LEU A 298 -7.06 21.81 -29.36
CA LEU A 298 -7.65 23.15 -29.62
C LEU A 298 -8.69 23.15 -30.75
N LYS A 299 -8.64 22.14 -31.63
CA LYS A 299 -9.49 22.09 -32.83
C LYS A 299 -10.97 22.10 -32.44
N GLN A 300 -11.73 23.05 -33.00
CA GLN A 300 -13.16 23.26 -32.73
C GLN A 300 -13.53 23.58 -31.28
N ARG A 301 -12.56 23.89 -30.42
CA ARG A 301 -12.77 24.15 -28.98
C ARG A 301 -12.41 25.57 -28.55
N VAL A 302 -12.03 26.42 -29.49
CA VAL A 302 -11.90 27.87 -29.27
C VAL A 302 -12.97 28.56 -30.11
N ARG A 303 -13.77 29.40 -29.46
CA ARG A 303 -14.84 30.17 -30.10
C ARG A 303 -14.62 31.66 -29.86
N ILE A 304 -14.74 32.46 -30.91
CA ILE A 304 -14.57 33.91 -30.85
C ILE A 304 -15.81 34.54 -31.44
N THR A 305 -16.48 35.43 -30.71
CA THR A 305 -17.71 36.09 -31.14
C THR A 305 -17.73 37.55 -30.71
N TYR A 306 -18.58 38.35 -31.35
CA TYR A 306 -18.98 39.65 -30.83
C TYR A 306 -20.15 39.49 -29.88
N ALA A 307 -20.01 39.98 -28.65
CA ALA A 307 -21.09 39.98 -27.69
C ALA A 307 -22.22 40.90 -28.17
N LYS A 308 -23.46 40.41 -28.08
CA LYS A 308 -24.70 41.12 -28.51
C LYS A 308 -24.79 41.43 -30.01
N ALA A 309 -24.02 40.75 -30.87
CA ALA A 309 -24.23 40.83 -32.32
C ALA A 309 -25.51 40.08 -32.75
N THR A 310 -26.13 40.55 -33.85
CA THR A 310 -27.32 39.91 -34.45
C THR A 310 -26.99 38.56 -35.09
N SER A 311 -25.71 38.33 -35.43
CA SER A 311 -25.17 37.03 -35.84
C SER A 311 -24.39 36.40 -34.69
N THR A 312 -24.60 35.10 -34.46
CA THR A 312 -23.85 34.28 -33.48
C THR A 312 -22.73 33.46 -34.15
N GLU A 313 -22.43 33.74 -35.41
CA GLU A 313 -21.38 33.03 -36.15
C GLU A 313 -19.99 33.30 -35.54
N PRO A 314 -19.17 32.25 -35.31
CA PRO A 314 -17.80 32.42 -34.83
C PRO A 314 -16.93 33.15 -35.85
N LEU A 315 -16.08 34.06 -35.37
CA LEU A 315 -15.07 34.73 -36.19
C LEU A 315 -13.98 33.74 -36.61
N ALA A 316 -13.47 33.88 -37.84
CA ALA A 316 -12.38 33.07 -38.36
C ALA A 316 -11.03 33.52 -37.78
N PHE A 317 -10.21 32.56 -37.35
CA PHE A 317 -8.90 32.80 -36.78
C PHE A 317 -7.92 31.68 -37.10
N ALA A 318 -6.63 31.99 -36.98
CA ALA A 318 -5.54 31.04 -36.93
C ALA A 318 -4.94 31.02 -35.51
N ALA A 319 -4.74 29.83 -34.96
CA ALA A 319 -4.11 29.63 -33.66
C ALA A 319 -2.75 28.95 -33.83
N ASN A 320 -1.73 29.43 -33.13
CA ASN A 320 -0.40 28.85 -33.09
C ASN A 320 0.04 28.66 -31.65
N TYR A 321 0.40 27.42 -31.28
CA TYR A 321 0.93 27.10 -29.96
C TYR A 321 2.45 26.88 -30.04
N THR A 322 3.19 27.58 -29.18
CA THR A 322 4.65 27.45 -29.07
C THR A 322 4.97 26.78 -27.73
N LYS A 323 5.59 25.60 -27.78
CA LYS A 323 5.83 24.77 -26.59
C LYS A 323 6.91 25.37 -25.69
N GLU A 324 7.94 25.96 -26.31
CA GLU A 324 9.15 26.46 -25.65
C GLU A 324 8.84 27.51 -24.58
N ASN A 325 7.84 28.35 -24.84
CA ASN A 325 7.39 29.38 -23.93
C ASN A 325 5.94 29.16 -23.45
N ARG A 326 5.32 28.01 -23.74
CA ARG A 326 3.92 27.70 -23.37
C ARG A 326 2.92 28.80 -23.76
N ALA A 327 3.13 29.42 -24.92
CA ALA A 327 2.31 30.51 -25.40
C ALA A 327 1.36 30.05 -26.51
N LEU A 328 0.08 30.40 -26.39
CA LEU A 328 -0.91 30.29 -27.45
C LEU A 328 -1.13 31.68 -28.06
N GLU A 329 -0.81 31.83 -29.34
CA GLU A 329 -1.14 33.02 -30.13
C GLU A 329 -2.36 32.74 -31.00
N ILE A 330 -3.31 33.66 -30.99
CA ILE A 330 -4.49 33.66 -31.85
C ILE A 330 -4.45 34.94 -32.69
N ARG A 331 -4.53 34.76 -34.01
CA ARG A 331 -4.58 35.82 -35.00
C ARG A 331 -5.89 35.72 -35.77
N MET A 332 -6.66 36.81 -35.80
CA MET A 332 -7.87 36.86 -36.62
C MET A 332 -7.52 36.83 -38.10
N THR A 333 -8.35 36.15 -38.89
CA THR A 333 -8.20 36.09 -40.35
C THR A 333 -8.57 37.44 -40.98
N GLU A 334 -9.55 38.13 -40.40
CA GLU A 334 -9.95 39.49 -40.75
C GLU A 334 -9.76 40.41 -39.54
N PRO A 335 -9.46 41.70 -39.73
CA PRO A 335 -9.42 42.67 -38.63
C PRO A 335 -10.74 42.68 -37.85
N PHE A 336 -10.67 42.91 -36.54
CA PHE A 336 -11.89 43.09 -35.77
C PHE A 336 -12.67 44.32 -36.26
N GLU A 337 -14.01 44.24 -36.18
CA GLU A 337 -14.87 45.41 -36.28
C GLU A 337 -14.56 46.42 -35.14
N PRO A 338 -14.63 47.73 -35.43
CA PRO A 338 -14.38 48.76 -34.43
C PRO A 338 -15.50 48.84 -33.38
N PHE A 339 -15.12 49.21 -32.16
CA PHE A 339 -16.04 49.43 -31.03
C PHE A 339 -16.95 48.26 -30.69
N ARG A 340 -16.45 47.02 -30.85
CA ARG A 340 -17.17 45.79 -30.51
C ARG A 340 -16.60 45.15 -29.25
N LEU A 341 -17.49 44.57 -28.44
CA LEU A 341 -17.11 43.68 -27.35
C LEU A 341 -16.83 42.28 -27.92
N VAL A 342 -15.58 41.86 -27.89
CA VAL A 342 -15.12 40.53 -28.31
C VAL A 342 -15.19 39.59 -27.10
N LYS A 343 -15.71 38.37 -27.33
CA LYS A 343 -15.71 37.27 -26.37
C LYS A 343 -14.97 36.08 -26.96
N ILE A 344 -14.00 35.56 -26.22
CA ILE A 344 -13.24 34.35 -26.56
C ILE A 344 -13.52 33.29 -25.51
N GLU A 345 -14.00 32.13 -25.95
CA GLU A 345 -14.37 31.01 -25.09
C GLU A 345 -13.49 29.80 -25.39
N PHE A 346 -12.87 29.26 -24.34
CA PHE A 346 -12.16 27.99 -24.36
C PHE A 346 -13.10 26.90 -23.85
N LEU A 347 -13.59 26.07 -24.77
CA LEU A 347 -14.59 25.04 -24.50
C LEU A 347 -13.96 23.80 -23.84
N GLU A 348 -14.81 22.99 -23.24
CA GLU A 348 -14.40 21.76 -22.56
C GLU A 348 -13.64 20.80 -23.50
N GLY A 349 -12.64 20.11 -22.95
CA GLY A 349 -11.90 19.05 -23.60
C GLY A 349 -10.54 19.47 -24.16
N ILE A 350 -10.15 20.73 -24.05
CA ILE A 350 -8.77 21.16 -24.29
C ILE A 350 -7.88 20.54 -23.21
N LYS A 351 -6.74 19.96 -23.60
CA LYS A 351 -5.87 19.16 -22.72
C LYS A 351 -4.41 19.56 -22.81
N GLY A 352 -3.71 19.36 -21.70
CA GLY A 352 -2.26 19.32 -21.64
C GLY A 352 -1.69 18.02 -22.20
N THR A 353 -0.41 18.03 -22.52
CA THR A 353 0.30 16.83 -23.01
C THR A 353 0.39 15.71 -21.98
N ASP A 354 0.17 16.02 -20.70
CA ASP A 354 0.12 15.10 -19.56
C ASP A 354 -1.30 14.60 -19.25
N GLY A 355 -2.31 15.02 -20.03
CA GLY A 355 -3.71 14.65 -19.86
C GLY A 355 -4.50 15.57 -18.93
N GLY A 356 -3.88 16.59 -18.33
CA GLY A 356 -4.58 17.59 -17.52
C GLY A 356 -5.54 18.41 -18.37
N ALA A 357 -6.76 18.69 -17.89
CA ALA A 357 -7.70 19.55 -18.62
C ALA A 357 -7.32 21.03 -18.48
N LEU A 358 -7.55 21.83 -19.51
CA LEU A 358 -7.52 23.29 -19.38
C LEU A 358 -8.67 23.74 -18.47
N ALA A 359 -8.37 24.54 -17.46
CA ALA A 359 -9.39 25.16 -16.62
C ALA A 359 -10.34 26.02 -17.49
N PRO A 360 -11.65 26.04 -17.23
CA PRO A 360 -12.58 26.88 -17.98
C PRO A 360 -12.12 28.34 -17.99
N PHE A 361 -11.93 28.89 -19.19
CA PHE A 361 -11.42 30.24 -19.38
C PHE A 361 -12.22 30.97 -20.45
N THR A 362 -12.55 32.21 -20.16
CA THR A 362 -13.20 33.14 -21.09
C THR A 362 -12.46 34.46 -21.00
N LEU A 363 -12.19 35.06 -22.16
CA LEU A 363 -11.58 36.38 -22.25
C LEU A 363 -12.56 37.34 -22.94
N THR A 364 -12.78 38.52 -22.36
CA THR A 364 -13.53 39.61 -23.00
C THR A 364 -12.72 40.89 -23.08
N PHE A 365 -12.85 41.61 -24.20
CA PHE A 365 -12.24 42.94 -24.38
C PHE A 365 -13.00 43.73 -25.46
N THR A 366 -12.80 45.04 -25.51
CA THR A 366 -13.46 45.95 -26.45
C THR A 366 -12.46 46.52 -27.45
N THR A 367 -12.80 46.43 -28.73
CA THR A 367 -11.97 46.96 -29.82
C THR A 367 -12.11 48.48 -29.95
N GLY A 368 -11.02 49.13 -30.36
CA GLY A 368 -10.92 50.56 -30.59
C GLY A 368 -11.35 50.99 -31.99
N GLY A 369 -10.83 52.14 -32.42
CA GLY A 369 -11.08 52.71 -33.76
C GLY A 369 -9.95 52.50 -34.79
N SER A 370 -8.80 51.95 -34.38
CA SER A 370 -7.59 51.83 -35.23
C SER A 370 -6.82 50.55 -34.98
#